data_AF-A0A9D8UHB1-F1
#
_entry.id   AF-A0A9D8UHB1-F1
#
_cell.length_a   1.000
_cell.length_b   1.000
_cell.length_c   1.000
_cell.angle_alpha   90.00
_cell.angle_beta   90.00
_cell.angle_gamma   90.00
#
_symmetry.space_group_name_H-M   'P 1'
#
loop_
_entity.id
_entity.type
_entity.pdbx_description
1 polymer ?
#
loop_
_entity_poly.entity_id
_entity_poly.type
_entity_poly.pdbx_seq_one_letter_code
_entity_poly.pdbx_strand_id
1 'polypeptide(L)' 'MKKTIGSILAGGGLLGVLYFGYQYFQDSESFEALGADVAISTGDYVPVLVSAIVMLAGIVITRVK' A
#
# COMPACT_ATOMS: atom_id res chain seq x y z
N MET A 1 19.58 -12.66 -11.93
CA MET A 1 18.34 -12.17 -12.58
C MET A 1 17.12 -12.25 -11.66
N LYS A 2 16.69 -13.42 -11.18
CA LYS A 2 15.53 -13.55 -10.26
C LYS A 2 15.63 -12.70 -8.99
N LYS A 3 16.80 -12.70 -8.31
CA LYS A 3 17.07 -11.85 -7.14
C LYS A 3 16.95 -10.35 -7.46
N THR A 4 17.51 -9.91 -8.58
CA THR A 4 17.43 -8.50 -9.02
C THR A 4 15.98 -8.08 -9.27
N ILE A 5 15.22 -8.90 -9.99
CA ILE A 5 13.79 -8.66 -10.26
C ILE A 5 12.99 -8.64 -8.95
N GLY A 6 13.24 -9.59 -8.05
CA GLY A 6 12.62 -9.63 -6.73
C GLY A 6 12.92 -8.39 -5.89
N SER A 7 14.16 -7.92 -5.89
CA SER A 7 14.56 -6.69 -5.19
C SER A 7 13.90 -5.45 -5.76
N ILE A 8 13.79 -5.35 -7.10
CA ILE A 8 13.10 -4.22 -7.75
C ILE A 8 11.60 -4.23 -7.43
N LEU A 9 10.95 -5.40 -7.49
CA LEU A 9 9.54 -5.56 -7.11
C LEU A 9 9.30 -5.21 -5.65
N ALA A 10 10.17 -5.69 -4.75
CA ALA A 10 10.07 -5.38 -3.32
C ALA A 10 10.26 -3.88 -3.06
N GLY A 11 11.26 -3.26 -3.68
CA GLY A 11 11.52 -1.82 -3.55
C GLY A 11 10.39 -0.97 -4.14
N GLY A 12 9.92 -1.29 -5.34
CA GLY A 12 8.81 -0.60 -6.00
C GLY A 12 7.49 -0.74 -5.23
N GLY A 13 7.19 -1.94 -4.74
CA GLY A 13 6.03 -2.17 -3.87
C GLY A 13 6.10 -1.38 -2.57
N LEU A 14 7.28 -1.32 -1.92
CA LEU A 14 7.47 -0.51 -0.72
C LEU A 14 7.23 0.98 -0.99
N LEU A 15 7.80 1.52 -2.08
CA LEU A 15 7.56 2.91 -2.49
C LEU A 15 6.08 3.17 -2.78
N GLY A 16 5.39 2.23 -3.42
CA GLY A 16 3.95 2.30 -3.65
C GLY A 16 3.14 2.35 -2.37
N VAL A 17 3.45 1.48 -1.39
CA VAL A 17 2.78 1.49 -0.07
C VAL A 17 2.95 2.83 0.63
N LEU A 18 4.17 3.39 0.61
CA LEU A 18 4.42 4.69 1.23
C LEU A 18 3.68 5.83 0.53
N TYR A 19 3.74 5.88 -0.80
CA TYR A 19 3.12 6.95 -1.59
C TYR A 19 1.59 6.90 -1.52
N PHE A 20 0.99 5.75 -1.86
CA PHE A 20 -0.46 5.60 -1.84
C PHE A 20 -1.01 5.56 -0.42
N GLY A 21 -0.25 5.07 0.56
CA GLY A 21 -0.65 5.14 1.96
C GLY A 21 -0.75 6.59 2.42
N TYR A 22 0.25 7.41 2.11
CA TYR A 22 0.20 8.84 2.37
C TYR A 22 -0.97 9.52 1.66
N GLN A 23 -1.18 9.21 0.37
CA GLN A 23 -2.32 9.73 -0.38
C GLN A 23 -3.65 9.34 0.26
N TYR A 24 -3.84 8.08 0.61
CA TYR A 24 -5.03 7.58 1.29
C TYR A 24 -5.28 8.29 2.63
N PHE A 25 -4.24 8.59 3.40
CA PHE A 25 -4.37 9.37 4.63
C PHE A 25 -4.78 10.82 4.37
N GLN A 26 -4.29 11.43 3.29
CA GLN A 26 -4.66 12.80 2.91
C GLN A 26 -6.09 12.88 2.35
N ASP A 27 -6.49 11.87 1.58
CA ASP A 27 -7.81 11.79 0.94
C ASP A 27 -8.89 11.28 1.89
N SER A 28 -8.51 10.70 3.03
CA SER A 28 -9.44 10.31 4.09
C SER A 28 -9.91 11.56 4.83
N GLU A 29 -10.97 12.18 4.30
CA GLU A 29 -11.72 13.21 5.01
C GLU A 29 -12.33 12.63 6.30
N SER A 30 -12.08 13.28 7.43
CA SER A 30 -12.75 12.99 8.70
C SER A 30 -14.13 13.63 8.70
N PHE A 31 -15.20 12.86 8.47
CA PHE A 31 -16.57 13.34 8.61
C PHE A 31 -17.14 12.98 9.99
N GLU A 32 -17.56 14.00 10.74
CA GLU A 32 -18.39 13.84 11.93
C GLU A 32 -19.85 13.60 11.49
N ALA A 33 -20.28 12.35 11.48
CA ALA A 33 -21.65 11.99 11.12
C ALA A 33 -22.50 11.79 12.39
N LEU A 34 -23.47 12.69 12.61
CA LEU A 34 -24.45 12.61 13.71
C LEU A 34 -23.88 12.70 15.14
N GLY A 35 -22.76 13.41 15.36
CA GLY A 35 -22.18 13.60 16.69
C GLY A 35 -21.54 12.33 17.28
N ALA A 36 -21.37 11.30 16.45
CA ALA A 36 -20.51 10.15 16.72
C ALA A 36 -19.42 10.14 15.64
N ASP A 37 -18.15 9.98 16.05
CA ASP A 37 -17.02 9.82 15.14
C ASP A 37 -17.14 8.50 14.37
N VAL A 38 -18.02 8.46 13.37
CA VAL A 38 -18.08 7.36 12.42
C VAL A 38 -17.08 7.70 11.32
N ALA A 39 -15.82 7.35 11.55
CA ALA A 39 -14.78 7.43 10.54
C ALA A 39 -15.09 6.43 9.40
N ILE A 40 -15.89 6.88 8.43
CA ILE A 40 -16.00 6.19 7.15
C ILE A 40 -14.70 6.48 6.43
N SER A 41 -13.87 5.47 6.26
CA SER A 41 -12.68 5.61 5.43
C SER A 41 -13.12 5.85 3.99
N THR A 42 -13.14 7.11 3.58
CA THR A 42 -13.53 7.54 2.24
C THR A 42 -12.37 7.38 1.24
N GLY A 43 -11.13 7.29 1.72
CA GLY A 43 -9.95 7.11 0.87
C GLY A 43 -9.96 5.77 0.14
N ASP A 44 -9.48 5.75 -1.11
CA ASP A 44 -9.30 4.51 -1.86
C ASP A 44 -8.06 3.75 -1.37
N TYR A 45 -8.27 2.63 -0.68
CA TYR A 45 -7.19 1.78 -0.15
C TYR A 45 -6.67 0.76 -1.17
N VAL A 46 -7.33 0.58 -2.32
CA VAL A 46 -6.95 -0.42 -3.32
C VAL A 46 -5.51 -0.24 -3.82
N PRO A 47 -5.04 0.98 -4.13
CA PRO A 47 -3.65 1.20 -4.56
C PRO A 47 -2.61 0.80 -3.50
N VAL A 48 -2.94 1.02 -2.22
CA VAL A 48 -2.09 0.61 -1.09
C VAL A 48 -2.00 -0.92 -1.02
N LEU A 49 -3.15 -1.59 -1.13
CA LEU A 49 -3.23 -3.05 -1.07
C LEU A 49 -2.47 -3.71 -2.24
N VAL A 50 -2.64 -3.21 -3.47
CA VAL A 50 -1.91 -3.70 -4.64
C VAL A 50 -0.40 -3.54 -4.44
N SER A 51 0.05 -2.38 -3.95
CA SER A 51 1.47 -2.12 -3.69
C SER A 51 2.04 -3.07 -2.62
N ALA A 52 1.27 -3.37 -1.58
CA ALA A 52 1.66 -4.32 -0.54
C ALA A 52 1.80 -5.75 -1.10
N ILE A 53 0.87 -6.18 -1.97
CA ILE A 53 0.95 -7.49 -2.65
C ILE A 53 2.18 -7.57 -3.54
N VAL A 54 2.48 -6.52 -4.31
CA VAL A 54 3.68 -6.45 -5.17
C VAL A 54 4.95 -6.52 -4.33
N MET A 55 4.99 -5.82 -3.19
CA MET A 55 6.11 -5.87 -2.26
C MET A 55 6.33 -7.31 -1.74
N LEU A 56 5.27 -7.96 -1.26
CA LEU A 56 5.33 -9.33 -0.74
C LEU A 56 5.76 -10.33 -1.83
N ALA A 57 5.24 -10.21 -3.05
CA ALA A 57 5.65 -11.03 -4.18
C ALA A 57 7.14 -10.85 -4.48
N GLY A 58 7.65 -9.60 -4.49
CA GLY A 58 9.07 -9.31 -4.66
C GLY A 58 9.94 -9.94 -3.57
N ILE A 59 9.52 -9.88 -2.30
CA ILE A 59 10.20 -10.53 -1.18
C ILE A 59 10.24 -12.04 -1.39
N VAL A 60 9.11 -12.67 -1.70
CA VAL A 60 9.02 -14.12 -1.94
C VAL A 60 9.96 -14.52 -3.08
N ILE A 61 9.91 -13.83 -4.23
CA ILE A 61 10.79 -14.11 -5.38
C ILE A 61 12.27 -13.98 -5.01
N THR A 62 12.63 -13.00 -4.18
CA THR A 62 14.01 -12.81 -3.71
C THR A 62 14.49 -13.95 -2.82
N ARG A 63 13.57 -14.58 -2.07
CA ARG A 63 13.86 -15.68 -1.13
C ARG A 63 13.80 -17.07 -1.77
N VAL A 64 13.16 -17.22 -2.93
CA VAL A 64 13.15 -18.46 -3.71
C VAL A 64 14.55 -18.69 -4.30
N LYS A 65 15.12 -19.89 -4.07
CA LYS A 65 16.46 -20.29 -4.55
C LYS A 65 16.57 -20.32 -6.07
#